data_AF-A0A915DQ69-F1
#
_entry.id   AF-A0A915DQ69-F1
#
_cell.length_a   1.000
_cell.length_b   1.000
_cell.length_c   1.000
_cell.angle_alpha   90.00
_cell.angle_beta   90.00
_cell.angle_gamma   90.00
#
_symmetry.space_group_name_H-M   'P 1'
#
loop_
_entity.id
_entity.type
_entity.pdbx_description
1 polymer ?
#
loop_
_entity_poly.entity_id
_entity_poly.type
_entity_poly.pdbx_seq_one_letter_code
_entity_poly.pdbx_strand_id
1 'polypeptide(L)'
;MQVSPIYHDPKYKCCCGTHVERGAYIIAIAGSVLAVLSLLTNIQQLNYPLLSGTIIQIALYLSIIYAQKRRETWLYLPYLILTAIGLFLLTLFIILLIVMSILMPASWINVMQDSDRVGISGTGFKEQDVQSIMRIATAAIAAIYIVFFSISLWFYSVVYRAYKYMQDEQSIRVAPPTLYRV
;
A
#
# COMPACT_ATOMS: atom_id res chain seq x y z
N MET A 1 -24.01 20.16 8.86
CA MET A 1 -23.74 19.15 7.80
C MET A 1 -24.98 18.29 7.69
N GLN A 2 -25.75 18.37 6.60
CA GLN A 2 -26.82 17.40 6.35
C GLN A 2 -26.16 16.04 6.08
N VAL A 3 -26.54 15.02 6.85
CA VAL A 3 -26.08 13.65 6.66
C VAL A 3 -26.88 13.07 5.49
N SER A 4 -26.18 12.59 4.46
CA SER A 4 -26.80 12.02 3.27
C SER A 4 -27.61 10.76 3.63
N PRO A 5 -28.79 10.50 3.01
CA PRO A 5 -29.61 9.33 3.32
C PRO A 5 -28.87 7.99 3.12
N ILE A 6 -27.82 7.97 2.29
CA ILE A 6 -26.99 6.78 2.05
C ILE A 6 -25.91 6.53 3.12
N TYR A 7 -25.75 7.42 4.10
CA TYR A 7 -24.70 7.33 5.14
C TYR A 7 -24.82 6.06 6.02
N HIS A 8 -26.04 5.59 6.25
CA HIS A 8 -26.29 4.42 7.10
C HIS A 8 -26.24 3.08 6.36
N ASP A 9 -26.06 3.10 5.04
CA ASP A 9 -26.08 1.90 4.22
C ASP A 9 -24.88 0.99 4.58
N PRO A 10 -25.11 -0.29 4.93
CA PRO A 10 -24.04 -1.22 5.32
C PRO A 10 -22.94 -1.36 4.25
N LYS A 11 -23.22 -1.07 2.97
CA LYS A 11 -22.20 -1.11 1.90
C LYS A 11 -21.03 -0.13 2.13
N TYR A 12 -21.24 0.94 2.89
CA TYR A 12 -20.24 1.99 3.16
C TYR A 12 -19.61 1.88 4.55
N LYS A 13 -19.67 0.69 5.16
CA LYS A 13 -18.94 0.35 6.38
C LYS A 13 -17.68 -0.46 6.05
N CYS A 14 -16.59 -0.13 6.73
CA CYS A 14 -15.36 -0.92 6.75
C CYS A 14 -15.57 -2.22 7.54
N CYS A 15 -14.66 -3.18 7.39
CA CYS A 15 -14.69 -4.44 8.16
C CYS A 15 -14.66 -4.23 9.69
N CYS A 16 -14.12 -3.10 10.15
CA CYS A 16 -14.09 -2.69 11.55
C CYS A 16 -15.37 -1.93 12.01
N GLY A 17 -16.40 -1.83 11.16
CA GLY A 17 -17.65 -1.13 11.48
C GLY A 17 -17.63 0.39 11.28
N THR A 18 -16.46 0.99 11.05
CA THR A 18 -16.29 2.43 10.79
C THR A 18 -16.78 2.82 9.39
N HIS A 19 -17.34 4.02 9.22
CA HIS A 19 -17.73 4.55 7.90
C HIS A 19 -16.51 4.71 6.98
N VAL A 20 -16.63 4.34 5.71
CA VAL A 20 -15.52 4.32 4.74
C VAL A 20 -14.81 5.67 4.58
N GLU A 21 -15.53 6.80 4.69
CA GLU A 21 -14.90 8.12 4.66
C GLU A 21 -13.95 8.35 5.84
N ARG A 22 -14.39 7.99 7.06
CA ARG A 22 -13.54 8.10 8.26
C ARG A 22 -12.37 7.12 8.16
N GLY A 23 -12.60 5.92 7.65
CA GLY A 23 -11.55 4.93 7.39
C GLY A 23 -10.48 5.48 6.44
N ALA A 24 -10.89 6.00 5.28
CA ALA A 24 -9.99 6.60 4.30
C ALA A 24 -9.24 7.81 4.86
N TYR A 25 -9.89 8.63 5.71
CA TYR A 25 -9.24 9.76 6.37
C TYR A 25 -8.14 9.32 7.34
N ILE A 26 -8.44 8.32 8.18
CA ILE A 26 -7.47 7.77 9.13
C ILE A 26 -6.28 7.17 8.39
N ILE A 27 -6.54 6.41 7.31
CA ILE A 27 -5.49 5.84 6.46
C ILE A 27 -4.61 6.95 5.85
N ALA A 28 -5.21 8.03 5.36
CA ALA A 28 -4.47 9.14 4.77
C ALA A 28 -3.60 9.87 5.80
N ILE A 29 -4.11 10.11 7.01
CA ILE A 29 -3.32 10.71 8.10
C ILE A 29 -2.18 9.77 8.51
N ALA A 30 -2.50 8.52 8.86
CA ALA A 30 -1.49 7.56 9.30
C ALA A 30 -0.41 7.34 8.22
N GLY A 31 -0.84 7.20 6.96
CA GLY A 31 0.06 7.09 5.81
C GLY A 31 0.94 8.33 5.63
N SER A 32 0.38 9.54 5.78
CA SER A 32 1.17 10.78 5.69
C SER A 32 2.23 10.87 6.79
N VAL A 33 1.92 10.48 8.04
CA VAL A 33 2.88 10.49 9.15
C VAL A 33 4.01 9.49 8.88
N LEU A 34 3.68 8.27 8.46
CA LEU A 34 4.68 7.25 8.12
C LEU A 34 5.55 7.68 6.93
N ALA A 35 4.97 8.33 5.93
CA ALA A 35 5.71 8.83 4.77
C ALA A 35 6.67 9.96 5.14
N VAL A 36 6.29 10.85 6.07
CA VAL A 36 7.20 11.89 6.59
C VAL A 36 8.35 11.29 7.39
N LEU A 37 8.08 10.29 8.23
CA LEU A 37 9.15 9.56 8.94
C LEU A 37 10.12 8.89 7.96
N SER A 38 9.58 8.25 6.92
CA SER A 38 10.37 7.63 5.84
C SER A 38 11.21 8.66 5.07
N LEU A 39 10.66 9.84 4.79
CA LEU A 39 11.38 10.94 4.16
C LEU A 39 12.61 11.36 4.99
N LEU A 40 12.46 11.50 6.31
CA LEU A 40 13.57 11.84 7.20
C LEU A 40 14.68 10.78 7.16
N THR A 41 14.31 9.50 7.17
CA THR A 41 15.29 8.41 7.07
C THR A 41 16.01 8.39 5.71
N ASN A 42 15.29 8.66 4.62
CA ASN A 42 15.89 8.67 3.28
C ASN A 42 16.82 9.87 3.06
N ILE A 43 16.53 11.01 3.68
CA ILE A 43 17.43 12.18 3.68
C ILE A 43 18.73 11.85 4.39
N GLN A 44 18.68 11.20 5.55
CA GLN A 44 19.88 10.81 6.31
C GLN A 44 20.78 9.85 5.52
N GLN A 45 20.19 8.97 4.69
CA GLN A 45 20.91 7.98 3.90
C GLN A 45 21.32 8.48 2.50
N LEU A 46 20.98 9.73 2.13
CA LEU A 46 21.22 10.31 0.78
C LEU A 46 20.68 9.43 -0.37
N ASN A 47 19.60 8.69 -0.11
CA ASN A 47 18.98 7.80 -1.10
C ASN A 47 18.02 8.58 -2.02
N TYR A 48 18.57 9.34 -2.96
CA TYR A 48 17.82 10.16 -3.92
C TYR A 48 16.63 9.47 -4.63
N PRO A 49 16.74 8.22 -5.14
CA PRO A 49 15.61 7.57 -5.80
C PRO A 49 14.47 7.22 -4.84
N LEU A 50 14.77 6.89 -3.57
CA LEU A 50 13.75 6.65 -2.55
C LEU A 50 13.10 7.96 -2.09
N LEU A 51 13.88 9.04 -2.07
CA LEU A 51 13.42 10.37 -1.68
C LEU A 51 12.31 10.87 -2.63
N SER A 52 12.49 10.77 -3.94
CA SER A 52 11.44 11.17 -4.90
C SER A 52 10.17 10.34 -4.74
N GLY A 53 10.30 9.03 -4.52
CA GLY A 53 9.17 8.13 -4.23
C GLY A 53 8.39 8.55 -2.98
N THR A 54 9.08 8.89 -1.88
CA THR A 54 8.41 9.34 -0.65
C THR A 54 7.69 10.67 -0.79
N ILE A 55 8.24 11.63 -1.56
CA ILE A 55 7.56 12.91 -1.82
C ILE A 55 6.27 12.69 -2.58
N ILE A 56 6.30 11.85 -3.62
CA ILE A 56 5.10 11.48 -4.39
C ILE A 56 4.08 10.83 -3.45
N GLN A 57 4.51 9.91 -2.60
CA GLN A 57 3.62 9.24 -1.66
C GLN A 57 2.94 10.21 -0.67
N ILE A 58 3.67 11.19 -0.14
CA ILE A 58 3.10 12.26 0.70
C ILE A 58 2.04 13.04 -0.08
N ALA A 59 2.33 13.43 -1.32
CA ALA A 59 1.39 14.17 -2.16
C ALA A 59 0.09 13.40 -2.40
N LEU A 60 0.15 12.07 -2.55
CA LEU A 60 -1.04 11.23 -2.71
C LEU A 60 -1.88 11.12 -1.44
N TYR A 61 -1.27 11.01 -0.27
CA TYR A 61 -2.04 11.03 0.98
C TYR A 61 -2.68 12.39 1.23
N LEU A 62 -1.97 13.48 0.92
CA LEU A 62 -2.53 14.83 0.98
C LEU A 62 -3.67 15.03 -0.03
N SER A 63 -3.60 14.40 -1.20
CA SER A 63 -4.68 14.47 -2.19
C SER A 63 -5.98 13.87 -1.65
N ILE A 64 -5.93 12.76 -0.90
CA ILE A 64 -7.10 12.16 -0.24
C ILE A 64 -7.69 13.11 0.81
N ILE A 65 -6.84 13.70 1.67
CA ILE A 65 -7.28 14.65 2.69
C ILE A 65 -7.95 15.87 2.04
N TYR A 66 -7.35 16.38 0.96
CA TYR A 66 -7.88 17.52 0.22
C TYR A 66 -9.18 17.16 -0.51
N ALA A 67 -9.28 15.95 -1.08
CA ALA A 67 -10.48 15.42 -1.73
C ALA A 67 -11.68 15.41 -0.78
N GLN A 68 -11.47 14.98 0.47
CA GLN A 68 -12.51 14.98 1.50
C GLN A 68 -12.95 16.39 1.88
N LYS A 69 -12.00 17.31 2.04
CA LYS A 69 -12.30 18.70 2.42
C LYS A 69 -13.07 19.43 1.31
N ARG A 70 -12.72 19.22 0.05
CA ARG A 70 -13.36 19.85 -1.12
C ARG A 70 -14.58 19.08 -1.63
N ARG A 71 -14.80 17.84 -1.16
CA ARG A 71 -15.80 16.90 -1.68
C ARG A 71 -15.68 16.64 -3.18
N GLU A 72 -14.43 16.55 -3.66
CA GLU A 72 -14.07 16.37 -5.06
C GLU A 72 -13.55 14.94 -5.28
N THR A 73 -14.29 14.13 -6.05
CA THR A 73 -13.99 12.71 -6.27
C THR A 73 -12.73 12.48 -7.09
N TRP A 74 -12.39 13.39 -8.00
CA TRP A 74 -11.26 13.22 -8.91
C TRP A 74 -9.90 13.12 -8.17
N LEU A 75 -9.77 13.77 -7.02
CA LEU A 75 -8.54 13.78 -6.23
C LEU A 75 -8.20 12.43 -5.57
N TYR A 76 -9.13 11.46 -5.57
CA TYR A 76 -8.87 10.08 -5.14
C TYR A 76 -8.22 9.22 -6.25
N LEU A 77 -8.47 9.54 -7.52
CA LEU A 77 -7.96 8.77 -8.66
C LEU A 77 -6.42 8.62 -8.68
N PRO A 78 -5.60 9.67 -8.46
CA PRO A 78 -4.15 9.51 -8.54
C PRO A 78 -3.63 8.49 -7.52
N TYR A 79 -4.18 8.50 -6.29
CA TYR A 79 -3.83 7.51 -5.28
C TYR A 79 -4.28 6.11 -5.71
N LEU A 80 -5.52 5.95 -6.18
CA LEU A 80 -6.04 4.64 -6.59
C LEU A 80 -5.25 4.05 -7.77
N ILE A 81 -4.94 4.85 -8.78
CA ILE A 81 -4.20 4.38 -9.96
C ILE A 81 -2.79 3.96 -9.57
N LEU A 82 -2.06 4.80 -8.84
CA LEU A 82 -0.68 4.50 -8.44
C LEU A 82 -0.61 3.33 -7.46
N THR A 83 -1.57 3.23 -6.52
CA THR A 83 -1.64 2.08 -5.60
C THR A 83 -1.99 0.79 -6.34
N ALA A 84 -2.86 0.83 -7.35
CA ALA A 84 -3.16 -0.35 -8.17
C ALA A 84 -1.95 -0.82 -8.97
N ILE A 85 -1.19 0.11 -9.57
CA ILE A 85 0.09 -0.20 -10.23
C ILE A 85 1.09 -0.79 -9.23
N GLY A 86 1.20 -0.20 -8.03
CA GLY A 86 2.07 -0.69 -6.97
C GLY A 86 1.72 -2.10 -6.51
N LEU A 87 0.42 -2.41 -6.32
CA LEU A 87 -0.06 -3.75 -5.98
C LEU A 87 0.25 -4.76 -7.08
N PHE A 88 0.12 -4.37 -8.35
CA PHE A 88 0.47 -5.21 -9.48
C PHE A 88 1.97 -5.54 -9.50
N LEU A 89 2.84 -4.51 -9.36
CA LEU A 89 4.29 -4.70 -9.30
C LEU A 89 4.71 -5.54 -8.08
N LEU A 90 4.08 -5.33 -6.92
CA LEU A 90 4.32 -6.13 -5.72
C LEU A 90 3.93 -7.60 -5.92
N THR A 91 2.83 -7.85 -6.64
CA THR A 91 2.41 -9.22 -7.00
C THR A 91 3.46 -9.90 -7.88
N LEU A 92 3.94 -9.22 -8.92
CA LEU A 92 5.01 -9.73 -9.78
C LEU A 92 6.29 -10.01 -8.99
N PHE A 93 6.64 -9.12 -8.06
CA PHE A 93 7.80 -9.29 -7.20
C PHE A 93 7.68 -10.50 -6.27
N ILE A 94 6.53 -10.70 -5.63
CA ILE A 94 6.27 -11.88 -4.78
C ILE A 94 6.37 -13.17 -5.60
N ILE A 95 5.78 -13.20 -6.80
CA ILE A 95 5.88 -14.36 -7.70
C ILE A 95 7.34 -14.63 -8.06
N LEU A 96 8.10 -13.59 -8.43
CA LEU A 96 9.52 -13.72 -8.76
C LEU A 96 10.32 -14.27 -7.57
N LEU A 97 10.08 -13.78 -6.35
CA LEU A 97 10.74 -14.29 -5.14
C LEU A 97 10.44 -15.78 -4.92
N ILE A 98 9.20 -16.21 -5.09
CA ILE A 98 8.80 -17.62 -4.96
C ILE A 98 9.47 -18.47 -6.04
N VAL A 99 9.45 -18.02 -7.28
CA VAL A 99 10.06 -18.71 -8.43
C VAL A 99 11.56 -18.87 -8.23
N MET A 100 12.27 -17.81 -7.84
CA MET A 100 13.71 -17.85 -7.55
C MET A 100 14.02 -18.79 -6.38
N SER A 101 13.18 -18.79 -5.34
CA SER A 101 13.34 -19.66 -4.17
C SER A 101 13.20 -21.16 -4.50
N ILE A 102 12.29 -21.50 -5.43
CA ILE A 102 11.97 -22.90 -5.76
C ILE A 102 12.82 -23.42 -6.91
N LEU A 103 12.96 -22.65 -8.00
CA LEU A 103 13.55 -23.15 -9.26
C LEU A 103 15.06 -22.97 -9.34
N MET A 104 15.62 -21.94 -8.72
CA MET A 104 17.05 -21.62 -8.85
C MET A 104 17.69 -21.23 -7.50
N PRO A 105 17.71 -22.13 -6.52
CA PRO A 105 18.28 -21.83 -5.20
C PRO A 105 19.77 -21.46 -5.28
N ALA A 106 20.52 -22.04 -6.23
CA ALA A 106 21.95 -21.80 -6.36
C ALA A 106 22.30 -20.39 -6.88
N SER A 107 21.54 -19.84 -7.85
CA SER A 107 21.79 -18.48 -8.35
C SER A 107 21.39 -17.42 -7.33
N TRP A 108 20.31 -17.65 -6.57
CA TRP A 108 19.89 -16.77 -5.48
C TRP A 108 20.93 -16.70 -4.35
N ILE A 109 21.49 -17.85 -3.96
CA ILE A 109 22.58 -17.91 -2.98
C ILE A 109 23.78 -17.12 -3.49
N ASN A 110 24.17 -17.28 -4.74
CA ASN A 110 25.31 -16.54 -5.30
C ASN A 110 25.07 -15.02 -5.33
N VAL A 111 23.88 -14.55 -5.71
CA VAL A 111 23.53 -13.12 -5.71
C VAL A 111 23.58 -12.55 -4.29
N MET A 112 23.02 -13.27 -3.32
CA MET A 112 23.02 -12.81 -1.92
C MET A 112 24.41 -12.90 -1.27
N GLN A 113 25.20 -13.92 -1.61
CA GLN A 113 26.56 -14.09 -1.13
C GLN A 113 27.50 -13.04 -1.71
N ASP A 114 27.26 -12.57 -2.93
CA ASP A 114 28.00 -11.44 -3.51
C ASP A 114 27.63 -10.11 -2.83
N SER A 115 26.40 -9.94 -2.35
CA SER A 115 26.03 -8.80 -1.49
C SER A 115 26.59 -8.89 -0.06
N ASP A 116 26.82 -10.09 0.48
CA ASP A 116 27.38 -10.33 1.83
C ASP A 116 28.93 -10.39 1.89
N ARG A 117 29.62 -10.32 0.74
CA ARG A 117 31.09 -10.20 0.67
C ARG A 117 31.65 -8.92 1.32
N VAL A 118 30.79 -8.04 1.82
CA VAL A 118 31.16 -6.87 2.63
C VAL A 118 31.30 -7.21 4.14
N GLY A 119 30.97 -8.41 4.62
CA GLY A 119 31.02 -8.65 6.08
C GLY A 119 31.18 -10.07 6.65
N ILE A 120 31.04 -11.16 5.87
CA ILE A 120 31.03 -12.52 6.44
C ILE A 120 32.14 -13.41 5.84
N SER A 121 33.37 -12.92 5.87
CA SER A 121 34.56 -13.64 5.35
C SER A 121 35.36 -14.34 6.47
N GLY A 122 34.71 -14.87 7.52
CA GLY A 122 35.45 -15.36 8.69
C GLY A 122 34.84 -16.46 9.54
N THR A 123 33.66 -16.98 9.23
CA THR A 123 33.03 -18.02 10.05
C THR A 123 32.92 -19.33 9.27
N GLY A 124 33.54 -20.40 9.79
CA GLY A 124 33.66 -21.71 9.14
C GLY A 124 32.36 -22.51 9.06
N PHE A 125 31.29 -21.90 8.52
CA PHE A 125 30.03 -22.58 8.26
C PHE A 125 30.18 -23.54 7.07
N LYS A 126 29.57 -24.72 7.18
CA LYS A 126 29.47 -25.67 6.05
C LYS A 126 28.50 -25.09 5.02
N GLU A 127 28.77 -25.29 3.73
CA GLU A 127 27.90 -24.81 2.62
C GLU A 127 26.42 -25.22 2.79
N GLN A 128 26.18 -26.37 3.39
CA GLN A 128 24.85 -26.90 3.69
C GLN A 128 24.08 -26.09 4.76
N ASP A 129 24.78 -25.51 5.73
CA ASP A 129 24.20 -24.65 6.76
C ASP A 129 23.81 -23.29 6.15
N VAL A 130 24.67 -22.73 5.29
CA VAL A 130 24.41 -21.48 4.55
C VAL A 130 23.17 -21.62 3.68
N GLN A 131 23.04 -22.71 2.92
CA GLN A 131 21.85 -22.95 2.09
C GLN A 131 20.55 -23.01 2.91
N SER A 132 20.59 -23.63 4.09
CA SER A 132 19.42 -23.76 4.96
C SER A 132 19.02 -22.41 5.57
N ILE A 133 19.99 -21.63 6.05
CA ILE A 133 19.77 -20.28 6.59
C ILE A 133 19.17 -19.36 5.52
N MET A 134 19.69 -19.40 4.29
CA MET A 134 19.21 -18.56 3.19
C MET A 134 17.78 -18.89 2.76
N ARG A 135 17.39 -20.18 2.78
CA ARG A 135 16.00 -20.59 2.52
C ARG A 135 15.05 -20.06 3.59
N ILE A 136 15.42 -20.15 4.86
CA ILE A 136 14.61 -19.64 5.98
C ILE A 136 14.48 -18.11 5.89
N ALA A 137 15.58 -17.40 5.64
CA ALA A 137 15.58 -15.95 5.48
C ALA A 137 14.67 -15.52 4.30
N THR A 138 14.78 -16.19 3.16
CA THR A 138 13.95 -15.87 1.99
C THR A 138 12.47 -16.15 2.23
N ALA A 139 12.14 -17.25 2.91
CA ALA A 139 10.77 -17.55 3.32
C ALA A 139 10.20 -16.50 4.30
N ALA A 140 11.02 -16.05 5.26
CA ALA A 140 10.64 -14.99 6.19
C ALA A 140 10.38 -13.66 5.46
N ILE A 141 11.26 -13.27 4.53
CA ILE A 141 11.09 -12.09 3.68
C ILE A 141 9.80 -12.18 2.86
N ALA A 142 9.55 -13.32 2.20
CA ALA A 142 8.33 -13.55 1.44
C ALA A 142 7.07 -13.43 2.31
N ALA A 143 7.08 -14.01 3.51
CA ALA A 143 5.97 -13.90 4.46
C ALA A 143 5.69 -12.45 4.85
N ILE A 144 6.73 -11.66 5.12
CA ILE A 144 6.62 -10.22 5.41
C ILE A 144 5.95 -9.48 4.23
N TYR A 145 6.39 -9.73 3.00
CA TYR A 145 5.79 -9.10 1.81
C TYR A 145 4.33 -9.50 1.60
N ILE A 146 3.92 -10.73 1.90
CA ILE A 146 2.52 -11.17 1.82
C ILE A 146 1.64 -10.42 2.84
N VAL A 147 2.15 -10.20 4.05
CA VAL A 147 1.45 -9.40 5.07
C VAL A 147 1.29 -7.96 4.59
N PHE A 148 2.36 -7.34 4.09
CA PHE A 148 2.30 -6.00 3.50
C PHE A 148 1.35 -5.90 2.32
N PHE A 149 1.32 -6.91 1.45
CA PHE A 149 0.40 -6.99 0.32
C PHE A 149 -1.05 -7.01 0.80
N SER A 150 -1.36 -7.83 1.80
CA SER A 150 -2.69 -7.98 2.38
C SER A 150 -3.19 -6.69 3.04
N ILE A 151 -2.33 -6.01 3.80
CA ILE A 151 -2.61 -4.69 4.39
C ILE A 151 -2.85 -3.65 3.30
N SER A 152 -2.02 -3.63 2.25
CA SER A 152 -2.13 -2.69 1.13
C SER A 152 -3.42 -2.90 0.34
N LEU A 153 -3.80 -4.15 0.09
CA LEU A 153 -5.07 -4.51 -0.56
C LEU A 153 -6.26 -4.06 0.29
N TRP A 154 -6.17 -4.21 1.61
CA TRP A 154 -7.20 -3.73 2.53
C TRP A 154 -7.34 -2.21 2.48
N PHE A 155 -6.23 -1.47 2.56
CA PHE A 155 -6.23 -0.01 2.42
C PHE A 155 -6.82 0.44 1.09
N TYR A 156 -6.39 -0.19 -0.02
CA TYR A 156 -6.94 0.08 -1.35
C TYR A 156 -8.45 -0.11 -1.39
N SER A 157 -8.96 -1.21 -0.81
CA SER A 157 -10.40 -1.48 -0.74
C SER A 157 -11.16 -0.40 0.02
N VAL A 158 -10.63 0.05 1.16
CA VAL A 158 -11.26 1.12 1.97
C VAL A 158 -11.32 2.43 1.19
N VAL A 159 -10.20 2.84 0.57
CA VAL A 159 -10.14 4.10 -0.20
C VAL A 159 -11.02 4.02 -1.47
N TYR A 160 -11.05 2.87 -2.15
CA TYR A 160 -11.93 2.66 -3.30
C TYR A 160 -13.42 2.77 -2.93
N ARG A 161 -13.83 2.19 -1.79
CA ARG A 161 -15.21 2.33 -1.29
C ARG A 161 -15.53 3.77 -0.90
N ALA A 162 -14.58 4.50 -0.32
CA ALA A 162 -14.74 5.93 -0.02
C ALA A 162 -14.90 6.77 -1.30
N TYR A 163 -14.10 6.49 -2.33
CA TYR A 163 -14.25 7.10 -3.65
C TYR A 163 -15.64 6.85 -4.23
N LYS A 164 -16.10 5.59 -4.22
CA LYS A 164 -17.42 5.21 -4.72
C LYS A 164 -18.56 5.88 -3.94
N TYR A 165 -18.46 5.93 -2.61
CA TYR A 165 -19.41 6.66 -1.77
C TYR A 165 -19.52 8.13 -2.17
N MET A 166 -18.38 8.80 -2.36
CA MET A 166 -18.35 10.21 -2.75
C MET A 166 -18.94 10.43 -4.15
N GLN A 167 -18.71 9.51 -5.09
CA GLN A 167 -19.29 9.54 -6.43
C GLN A 167 -20.81 9.37 -6.38
N ASP A 168 -21.29 8.41 -5.58
CA ASP A 168 -22.71 8.17 -5.39
C ASP A 168 -23.37 9.41 -4.73
N GLU A 169 -22.75 9.99 -3.70
CA GLU A 169 -23.26 11.22 -3.06
C GLU A 169 -23.32 12.41 -4.03
N GLN A 170 -22.30 12.59 -4.86
CA GLN A 170 -22.29 13.63 -5.90
C GLN A 170 -23.41 13.41 -6.93
N SER A 171 -23.63 12.17 -7.37
CA SER A 171 -24.68 11.85 -8.34
C SER A 171 -26.09 12.18 -7.82
N ILE A 172 -26.34 11.93 -6.53
CA ILE A 172 -27.63 12.23 -5.87
C ILE A 172 -27.86 13.74 -5.79
N ARG A 173 -26.80 14.53 -5.54
CA ARG A 173 -26.91 16.01 -5.46
C ARG A 173 -27.22 16.66 -6.81
N VAL A 174 -26.75 16.07 -7.91
CA VAL A 174 -26.96 16.57 -9.27
C VAL A 174 -28.30 16.12 -9.85
N ALA A 175 -28.85 14.98 -9.39
CA ALA A 175 -30.14 14.49 -9.83
C ALA A 175 -31.30 15.42 -9.36
N PRO A 176 -32.24 15.81 -10.24
CA PRO A 176 -33.37 16.63 -9.84
C PRO A 176 -34.28 15.90 -8.84
N PRO A 177 -34.95 16.62 -7.91
CA PRO A 177 -35.70 16.05 -6.79
C PRO A 177 -36.96 15.26 -7.16
N THR A 178 -37.23 15.01 -8.44
CA THR A 178 -38.47 14.36 -8.92
C THR A 178 -38.44 12.83 -8.94
N LEU A 179 -37.31 12.18 -8.69
CA LEU A 179 -37.18 10.72 -8.81
C LEU A 179 -37.24 9.93 -7.48
N TYR A 180 -37.37 10.60 -6.33
CA TYR A 180 -37.47 9.94 -5.01
C TYR A 180 -38.91 9.91 -4.46
N ARG A 181 -39.88 9.64 -5.34
CA ARG A 181 -41.27 9.43 -4.95
C ARG A 181 -41.76 8.08 -5.49
N VAL A 182 -41.24 6.99 -4.92
CA VAL A 182 -41.86 5.65 -4.97
C VAL A 182 -41.65 4.96 -3.63
#